data_AF-A0AAV0LYE2-F1
#
_entry.id   AF-A0AAV0LYE2-F1
#
_cell.length_a   1.000
_cell.length_b   1.000
_cell.length_c   1.000
_cell.angle_alpha   90.00
_cell.angle_beta   90.00
_cell.angle_gamma   90.00
#
_symmetry.space_group_name_H-M   'P 1'
#
loop_
_entity.id
_entity.type
_entity.pdbx_description
1 polymer ?
#
loop_
_entity_poly.entity_id
_entity_poly.type
_entity_poly.pdbx_seq_one_letter_code
_entity_poly.pdbx_strand_id
1 'polypeptide(L)'
;MKIAVEGCMHGDLDTVYQTIQHLEKLHDIKIDLLLCCGDFQAIRNERDMQSLNVLPKYKEMKSFWKYYSGQEVAPIPTIFIGGNHEASNYLWELYYGGWAAPNIFFLGCAGVVKFGNIRIGGLSGIYNAGDYHRGHYERPPYNEKTIRSVYHVREYDVHKLMQVAEPIDIFLSHDWPLGITDCGNWQQLVRFKPGLEKDIQAGTLGNRAAAELLEKLKPSYWFSAHLHCKFSALVDHGKDGRKTKFLALDKCLPQRRFLQILEIESECGPFEIHYDEEWLAITRKFNSIFPLTNKNANFRDTIPDIRDCRELVRSKLEARGAKPFEFARTVPAYDPNQSQSKGSYQRGECPRNPQTESFLQLLELPYLLDQGTALTATAACDMPSLSIK
;
A
#
# COMPACT_ATOMS: atom_id res chain seq x y z
N MET A 1 3.62 3.79 23.02
CA MET A 1 3.45 2.60 22.16
C MET A 1 4.79 2.19 21.57
N LYS A 2 5.09 0.89 21.46
CA LYS A 2 6.29 0.36 20.80
C LYS A 2 5.92 -0.19 19.42
N ILE A 3 6.52 0.37 18.38
CA ILE A 3 6.26 0.00 16.99
C ILE A 3 7.51 -0.60 16.38
N ALA A 4 7.39 -1.80 15.82
CA ALA A 4 8.42 -2.37 14.96
C ALA A 4 8.20 -1.88 13.51
N VAL A 5 9.27 -1.45 12.87
CA VAL A 5 9.28 -1.05 11.45
C VAL A 5 10.16 -2.04 10.70
N GLU A 6 9.62 -2.57 9.60
CA GLU A 6 10.27 -3.51 8.70
C GLU A 6 10.40 -2.88 7.30
N GLY A 7 11.53 -3.15 6.64
CA GLY A 7 11.83 -2.65 5.30
C GLY A 7 11.06 -3.37 4.18
N CYS A 8 11.71 -4.35 3.54
CA CYS A 8 11.10 -5.20 2.51
C CYS A 8 10.94 -6.63 3.01
N MET A 9 9.69 -7.08 3.15
CA MET A 9 9.34 -8.38 3.73
C MET A 9 9.70 -9.56 2.82
N HIS A 10 9.52 -9.43 1.50
CA HIS A 10 9.68 -10.49 0.50
C HIS A 10 9.02 -11.84 0.83
N GLY A 11 7.90 -11.79 1.56
CA GLY A 11 7.17 -12.97 2.01
C GLY A 11 7.81 -13.71 3.20
N ASP A 12 8.88 -13.23 3.80
CA ASP A 12 9.58 -13.87 4.93
C ASP A 12 8.90 -13.59 6.31
N LEU A 13 7.56 -13.64 6.33
CA LEU A 13 6.73 -13.31 7.51
C LEU A 13 7.12 -14.15 8.74
N ASP A 14 7.36 -15.45 8.56
CA ASP A 14 7.66 -16.37 9.66
C ASP A 14 8.94 -15.92 10.40
N THR A 15 9.98 -15.52 9.64
CA THR A 15 11.26 -15.05 10.19
C THR A 15 11.10 -13.72 10.91
N VAL A 16 10.36 -12.77 10.32
CA VAL A 16 10.14 -11.45 10.92
C VAL A 16 9.35 -11.58 12.23
N TYR A 17 8.26 -12.35 12.24
CA TYR A 17 7.48 -12.56 13.46
C TYR A 17 8.26 -13.30 14.55
N GLN A 18 9.05 -14.33 14.20
CA GLN A 18 9.94 -14.99 15.15
C GLN A 18 11.00 -14.04 15.73
N THR A 19 11.53 -13.14 14.90
CA THR A 19 12.48 -12.11 15.33
C THR A 19 11.85 -11.14 16.33
N ILE A 20 10.64 -10.67 16.04
CA ILE A 20 9.86 -9.79 16.94
C ILE A 20 9.61 -10.47 18.28
N GLN A 21 9.10 -11.71 18.27
CA GLN A 21 8.86 -12.48 19.50
C GLN A 21 10.14 -12.74 20.29
N HIS A 22 11.26 -12.98 19.62
CA HIS A 22 12.56 -13.11 20.27
C HIS A 22 12.98 -11.80 20.96
N LEU A 23 12.81 -10.65 20.29
CA LEU A 23 13.11 -9.34 20.87
C LEU A 23 12.20 -8.97 22.03
N GLU A 24 10.90 -9.29 21.94
CA GLU A 24 9.95 -9.14 23.07
C GLU A 24 10.43 -9.91 24.30
N LYS A 25 10.82 -11.18 24.13
CA LYS A 25 11.33 -12.03 25.22
C LYS A 25 12.68 -11.57 25.76
N LEU A 26 13.60 -11.18 24.87
CA LEU A 26 14.96 -10.80 25.25
C LEU A 26 14.99 -9.50 26.05
N HIS A 27 14.13 -8.54 25.69
CA HIS A 27 14.10 -7.21 26.30
C HIS A 27 12.98 -7.03 27.32
N ASP A 28 12.14 -8.05 27.54
CA ASP A 28 10.94 -7.99 28.38
C ASP A 28 10.04 -6.80 28.01
N ILE A 29 9.74 -6.70 26.70
CA ILE A 29 8.90 -5.65 26.12
C ILE A 29 7.73 -6.25 25.35
N LYS A 30 6.65 -5.48 25.24
CA LYS A 30 5.56 -5.75 24.31
C LYS A 30 5.71 -4.83 23.09
N ILE A 31 5.66 -5.38 21.89
CA ILE A 31 5.60 -4.61 20.65
C ILE A 31 4.12 -4.58 20.24
N ASP A 32 3.60 -3.39 19.97
CA ASP A 32 2.17 -3.13 19.79
C ASP A 32 1.74 -3.21 18.33
N LEU A 33 2.63 -2.84 17.40
CA LEU A 33 2.37 -2.79 15.97
C LEU A 33 3.62 -3.14 15.15
N LEU A 34 3.43 -3.83 14.04
CA LEU A 34 4.40 -3.97 12.96
C LEU A 34 3.98 -3.12 11.76
N LEU A 35 4.88 -2.27 11.26
CA LEU A 35 4.74 -1.52 10.02
C LEU A 35 5.69 -2.07 8.95
N CYS A 36 5.16 -2.53 7.82
CA CYS A 36 5.95 -3.03 6.69
C CYS A 36 5.92 -2.02 5.53
N CYS A 37 7.09 -1.59 5.09
CA CYS A 37 7.24 -0.55 4.07
C CYS A 37 7.12 -1.08 2.63
N GLY A 38 6.69 -2.34 2.43
CA GLY A 38 6.34 -2.90 1.13
C GLY A 38 7.12 -4.14 0.76
N ASP A 39 6.98 -4.53 -0.51
CA ASP A 39 7.38 -5.86 -1.01
C ASP A 39 6.87 -6.97 -0.07
N PHE A 40 5.61 -6.83 0.36
CA PHE A 40 5.01 -7.71 1.37
C PHE A 40 4.83 -9.14 0.84
N GLN A 41 4.51 -9.25 -0.46
CA GLN A 41 4.26 -10.51 -1.15
C GLN A 41 3.09 -11.30 -0.54
N ALA A 42 1.91 -10.68 -0.50
CA ALA A 42 0.65 -11.27 -0.03
C ALA A 42 0.10 -12.38 -0.98
N ILE A 43 0.89 -13.41 -1.28
CA ILE A 43 0.56 -14.46 -2.24
C ILE A 43 -0.32 -15.53 -1.57
N ARG A 44 -1.59 -15.64 -1.98
CA ARG A 44 -2.54 -16.62 -1.41
C ARG A 44 -2.39 -18.00 -2.03
N ASN A 45 -2.06 -18.07 -3.32
CA ASN A 45 -1.97 -19.28 -4.13
C ASN A 45 -1.14 -19.08 -5.42
N GLU A 46 -1.05 -20.10 -6.26
CA GLU A 46 -0.30 -20.11 -7.52
C GLU A 46 -0.82 -19.13 -8.56
N ARG A 47 -2.10 -18.72 -8.48
CA ARG A 47 -2.66 -17.70 -9.37
C ARG A 47 -2.09 -16.33 -9.03
N ASP A 48 -2.01 -15.99 -7.75
CA ASP A 48 -1.39 -14.74 -7.30
C ASP A 48 0.10 -14.69 -7.68
N MET A 49 0.79 -15.84 -7.71
CA MET A 49 2.18 -15.95 -8.17
C MET A 49 2.38 -15.49 -9.62
N GLN A 50 1.34 -15.57 -10.47
CA GLN A 50 1.38 -15.04 -11.84
C GLN A 50 1.34 -13.50 -11.88
N SER A 51 0.83 -12.90 -10.80
CA SER A 51 0.75 -11.44 -10.61
C SER A 51 1.94 -10.86 -9.84
N LEU A 52 2.95 -11.68 -9.54
CA LEU A 52 4.21 -11.27 -8.95
C LEU A 52 5.25 -10.96 -10.04
N ASN A 53 5.74 -9.72 -10.07
CA ASN A 53 6.77 -9.27 -11.01
C ASN A 53 8.18 -9.68 -10.57
N VAL A 54 8.50 -10.96 -10.65
CA VAL A 54 9.81 -11.53 -10.30
C VAL A 54 10.24 -12.50 -11.38
N LEU A 55 11.56 -12.61 -11.65
CA LEU A 55 12.07 -13.61 -12.58
C LEU A 55 11.65 -15.02 -12.14
N PRO A 56 11.26 -15.93 -13.07
CA PRO A 56 10.69 -17.23 -12.71
C PRO A 56 11.52 -18.04 -11.71
N LYS A 57 12.86 -18.00 -11.80
CA LYS A 57 13.78 -18.70 -10.91
C LYS A 57 13.79 -18.22 -9.45
N TYR A 58 13.23 -17.05 -9.17
CA TYR A 58 13.16 -16.46 -7.83
C TYR A 58 11.72 -16.45 -7.27
N LYS A 59 10.76 -17.07 -7.99
CA LYS A 59 9.37 -17.17 -7.52
C LYS A 59 9.26 -18.28 -6.50
N GLU A 60 8.86 -17.92 -5.28
CA GLU A 60 8.65 -18.83 -4.16
C GLU A 60 7.30 -18.50 -3.48
N MET A 61 6.53 -19.52 -3.11
CA MET A 61 5.23 -19.34 -2.45
C MET A 61 5.34 -18.70 -1.07
N LYS A 62 6.52 -18.84 -0.42
CA LYS A 62 6.81 -18.31 0.93
C LYS A 62 5.71 -18.72 1.94
N SER A 63 5.38 -17.87 2.92
CA SER A 63 4.50 -18.26 4.03
C SER A 63 3.18 -17.48 4.14
N PHE A 64 2.93 -16.43 3.35
CA PHE A 64 1.71 -15.63 3.48
C PHE A 64 0.41 -16.45 3.40
N TRP A 65 0.35 -17.43 2.51
CA TRP A 65 -0.81 -18.33 2.35
C TRP A 65 -1.22 -19.06 3.65
N LYS A 66 -0.29 -19.30 4.58
CA LYS A 66 -0.58 -19.89 5.89
C LYS A 66 -1.40 -18.94 6.76
N TYR A 67 -1.06 -17.65 6.75
CA TYR A 67 -1.79 -16.62 7.49
C TYR A 67 -3.16 -16.35 6.85
N TYR A 68 -3.20 -16.28 5.51
CA TYR A 68 -4.45 -16.13 4.77
C TYR A 68 -5.43 -17.30 4.99
N SER A 69 -4.92 -18.53 5.09
CA SER A 69 -5.75 -19.72 5.33
C SER A 69 -6.20 -19.88 6.78
N GLY A 70 -5.52 -19.22 7.73
CA GLY A 70 -5.72 -19.37 9.17
C GLY A 70 -4.93 -20.52 9.79
N GLN A 71 -3.99 -21.13 9.05
CA GLN A 71 -3.04 -22.12 9.61
C GLN A 71 -2.06 -21.47 10.58
N GLU A 72 -1.69 -20.22 10.32
CA GLU A 72 -0.89 -19.38 11.19
C GLU A 72 -1.67 -18.10 11.52
N VAL A 73 -1.37 -17.49 12.67
CA VAL A 73 -1.96 -16.22 13.10
C VAL A 73 -0.83 -15.21 13.30
N ALA A 74 -0.96 -14.02 12.70
CA ALA A 74 0.02 -12.97 12.93
C ALA A 74 0.01 -12.58 14.43
N PRO A 75 1.14 -12.69 15.13
CA PRO A 75 1.18 -12.56 16.60
C PRO A 75 1.05 -11.11 17.08
N ILE A 76 1.14 -10.16 16.15
CA ILE A 76 1.08 -8.72 16.37
C ILE A 76 0.26 -8.10 15.24
N PRO A 77 -0.54 -7.05 15.50
CA PRO A 77 -1.14 -6.26 14.43
C PRO A 77 -0.08 -5.80 13.43
N THR A 78 -0.31 -6.06 12.16
CA THR A 78 0.62 -5.72 11.08
C THR A 78 -0.09 -4.83 10.07
N ILE A 79 0.45 -3.63 9.81
CA ILE A 79 0.01 -2.76 8.71
C ILE A 79 1.10 -2.76 7.64
N PHE A 80 0.71 -2.91 6.38
CA PHE A 80 1.65 -2.83 5.26
C PHE A 80 1.11 -1.97 4.11
N ILE A 81 2.05 -1.39 3.36
CA ILE A 81 1.82 -0.81 2.03
C ILE A 81 2.38 -1.76 0.96
N GLY A 82 2.01 -1.57 -0.31
CA GLY A 82 2.56 -2.36 -1.42
C GLY A 82 3.90 -1.82 -1.90
N GLY A 83 4.79 -2.71 -2.34
CA GLY A 83 6.01 -2.37 -3.10
C GLY A 83 5.87 -2.72 -4.59
N ASN A 84 6.97 -3.18 -5.20
CA ASN A 84 7.01 -3.62 -6.60
C ASN A 84 6.99 -5.16 -6.77
N HIS A 85 7.15 -5.90 -5.68
CA HIS A 85 7.02 -7.36 -5.64
C HIS A 85 5.76 -7.75 -4.86
N GLU A 86 4.61 -7.70 -5.52
CA GLU A 86 3.33 -7.93 -4.86
C GLU A 86 2.43 -8.90 -5.62
N ALA A 87 1.48 -9.51 -4.88
CA ALA A 87 0.29 -10.12 -5.44
C ALA A 87 -0.65 -9.02 -5.97
N SER A 88 -0.27 -8.36 -7.08
CA SER A 88 -0.93 -7.12 -7.52
C SER A 88 -2.43 -7.30 -7.82
N ASN A 89 -2.84 -8.51 -8.20
CA ASN A 89 -4.25 -8.86 -8.34
C ASN A 89 -5.00 -8.89 -7.00
N TYR A 90 -4.39 -9.41 -5.93
CA TYR A 90 -5.01 -9.42 -4.61
C TYR A 90 -5.03 -8.03 -3.99
N LEU A 91 -3.94 -7.27 -4.09
CA LEU A 91 -3.92 -5.90 -3.58
C LEU A 91 -4.93 -5.00 -4.30
N TRP A 92 -5.25 -5.28 -5.57
CA TRP A 92 -6.32 -4.59 -6.28
C TRP A 92 -7.71 -4.88 -5.68
N GLU A 93 -7.98 -6.10 -5.22
CA GLU A 93 -9.23 -6.44 -4.50
C GLU A 93 -9.41 -5.58 -3.23
N LEU A 94 -8.29 -5.13 -2.65
CA LEU A 94 -8.21 -4.31 -1.44
C LEU A 94 -7.69 -2.89 -1.74
N TYR A 95 -8.03 -2.32 -2.91
CA TYR A 95 -7.58 -0.98 -3.34
C TYR A 95 -7.78 0.11 -2.27
N TYR A 96 -8.91 0.08 -1.57
CA TYR A 96 -9.27 1.03 -0.51
C TYR A 96 -8.72 0.68 0.89
N GLY A 97 -7.92 -0.39 0.98
CA GLY A 97 -7.42 -0.96 2.22
C GLY A 97 -8.37 -1.98 2.84
N GLY A 98 -7.83 -2.88 3.67
CA GLY A 98 -8.58 -3.95 4.32
C GLY A 98 -7.68 -5.05 4.88
N TRP A 99 -8.26 -6.01 5.60
CA TRP A 99 -7.50 -7.15 6.10
C TRP A 99 -7.12 -8.07 4.95
N ALA A 100 -5.82 -8.23 4.72
CA ALA A 100 -5.26 -9.18 3.77
C ALA A 100 -5.24 -10.61 4.35
N ALA A 101 -5.14 -10.72 5.67
CA ALA A 101 -5.29 -11.93 6.48
C ALA A 101 -5.70 -11.50 7.91
N PRO A 102 -6.13 -12.41 8.79
CA PRO A 102 -6.41 -12.06 10.19
C PRO A 102 -5.19 -11.35 10.82
N ASN A 103 -5.43 -10.17 11.41
CA ASN A 103 -4.41 -9.33 12.06
C ASN A 103 -3.32 -8.75 11.12
N ILE A 104 -3.51 -8.84 9.79
CA ILE A 104 -2.64 -8.24 8.77
C ILE A 104 -3.48 -7.31 7.86
N PHE A 105 -3.26 -6.00 7.98
CA PHE A 105 -4.01 -4.96 7.30
C PHE A 105 -3.19 -4.33 6.16
N PHE A 106 -3.74 -4.38 4.94
CA PHE A 106 -3.22 -3.62 3.82
C PHE A 106 -3.79 -2.21 3.85
N LEU A 107 -2.93 -1.19 3.78
CA LEU A 107 -3.36 0.21 3.84
C LEU A 107 -4.10 0.68 2.59
N GLY A 108 -4.01 -0.07 1.48
CA GLY A 108 -4.56 0.30 0.18
C GLY A 108 -3.51 0.86 -0.78
N CYS A 109 -3.92 1.24 -1.99
CA CYS A 109 -3.01 1.93 -2.94
C CYS A 109 -2.53 3.27 -2.39
N ALA A 110 -3.40 3.95 -1.65
CA ALA A 110 -3.08 5.01 -0.71
C ALA A 110 -4.11 4.96 0.42
N GLY A 111 -3.74 5.37 1.62
CA GLY A 111 -4.63 5.28 2.77
C GLY A 111 -4.18 6.07 3.97
N VAL A 112 -5.13 6.41 4.85
CA VAL A 112 -4.86 6.85 6.22
C VAL A 112 -5.78 6.08 7.17
N VAL A 113 -5.21 5.53 8.24
CA VAL A 113 -5.92 4.85 9.32
C VAL A 113 -5.46 5.38 10.67
N LYS A 114 -6.27 5.14 11.69
CA LYS A 114 -5.88 5.37 13.09
C LYS A 114 -5.45 4.07 13.72
N PHE A 115 -4.46 4.13 14.60
CA PHE A 115 -4.07 3.03 15.48
C PHE A 115 -3.92 3.55 16.90
N GLY A 116 -4.89 3.27 17.77
CA GLY A 116 -5.05 4.06 19.00
C GLY A 116 -5.30 5.55 18.67
N ASN A 117 -4.46 6.44 19.20
CA ASN A 117 -4.57 7.89 18.97
C ASN A 117 -3.68 8.42 17.83
N ILE A 118 -2.83 7.59 17.22
CA ILE A 118 -1.94 8.03 16.12
C ILE A 118 -2.56 7.82 14.74
N ARG A 119 -2.23 8.69 13.79
CA ARG A 119 -2.63 8.61 12.38
C ARG A 119 -1.47 8.10 11.52
N ILE A 120 -1.74 7.05 10.77
CA ILE A 120 -0.78 6.36 9.91
C ILE A 120 -1.25 6.51 8.47
N GLY A 121 -0.50 7.28 7.68
CA GLY A 121 -0.71 7.43 6.25
C GLY A 121 0.24 6.58 5.44
N GLY A 122 -0.07 6.32 4.18
CA GLY A 122 0.88 5.70 3.29
C GLY A 122 0.48 5.68 1.82
N LEU A 123 1.51 5.49 1.01
CA LEU A 123 1.46 5.44 -0.45
C LEU A 123 2.14 4.14 -0.91
N SER A 124 1.36 3.27 -1.55
CA SER A 124 1.86 2.01 -2.10
C SER A 124 2.49 2.20 -3.47
N GLY A 125 3.49 1.39 -3.78
CA GLY A 125 4.11 1.30 -5.10
C GLY A 125 5.42 2.06 -5.24
N ILE A 126 5.92 2.13 -6.48
CA ILE A 126 7.12 2.89 -6.84
C ILE A 126 6.85 3.91 -7.93
N TYR A 127 7.63 4.97 -7.98
CA TYR A 127 7.45 6.05 -8.93
C TYR A 127 7.92 5.68 -10.34
N ASN A 128 7.08 5.99 -11.33
CA ASN A 128 7.46 5.98 -12.74
C ASN A 128 6.80 7.16 -13.45
N ALA A 129 7.62 8.09 -13.96
CA ALA A 129 7.13 9.31 -14.61
C ALA A 129 6.22 9.03 -15.83
N GLY A 130 6.44 7.93 -16.55
CA GLY A 130 5.67 7.57 -17.75
C GLY A 130 4.26 7.04 -17.45
N ASP A 131 4.03 6.52 -16.23
CA ASP A 131 2.75 5.99 -15.80
C ASP A 131 2.05 6.88 -14.76
N TYR A 132 2.77 7.82 -14.12
CA TYR A 132 2.28 8.64 -13.01
C TYR A 132 0.93 9.31 -13.29
N HIS A 133 0.77 9.93 -14.46
CA HIS A 133 -0.45 10.65 -14.83
C HIS A 133 -1.56 9.75 -15.36
N ARG A 134 -1.31 8.46 -15.61
CA ARG A 134 -2.33 7.54 -16.15
C ARG A 134 -3.28 7.06 -15.06
N GLY A 135 -4.42 6.50 -15.45
CA GLY A 135 -5.25 5.74 -14.53
C GLY A 135 -4.75 4.32 -14.26
N HIS A 136 -5.54 3.59 -13.48
CA HIS A 136 -5.36 2.18 -13.11
C HIS A 136 -6.15 1.27 -14.08
N TYR A 137 -5.54 0.98 -15.24
CA TYR A 137 -6.16 0.23 -16.34
C TYR A 137 -5.73 -1.25 -16.38
N GLU A 138 -4.73 -1.61 -15.60
CA GLU A 138 -4.12 -2.93 -15.59
C GLU A 138 -5.03 -3.97 -14.95
N ARG A 139 -5.21 -5.13 -15.61
CA ARG A 139 -5.97 -6.27 -15.06
C ARG A 139 -5.29 -7.60 -15.41
N PRO A 140 -5.44 -8.65 -14.57
CA PRO A 140 -4.99 -9.99 -14.92
C PRO A 140 -5.74 -10.57 -16.14
N PRO A 141 -5.11 -11.42 -16.96
CA PRO A 141 -3.69 -11.79 -16.90
C PRO A 141 -2.81 -10.63 -17.36
N TYR A 142 -1.82 -10.28 -16.54
CA TYR A 142 -0.89 -9.21 -16.86
C TYR A 142 0.12 -9.65 -17.93
N ASN A 143 0.45 -8.75 -18.86
CA ASN A 143 1.61 -8.88 -19.72
C ASN A 143 2.85 -8.22 -19.09
N GLU A 144 4.00 -8.28 -19.75
CA GLU A 144 5.27 -7.73 -19.25
C GLU A 144 5.24 -6.22 -18.95
N LYS A 145 4.35 -5.47 -19.59
CA LYS A 145 4.19 -4.04 -19.34
C LYS A 145 3.24 -3.79 -18.17
N THR A 146 2.04 -4.38 -18.22
CA THR A 146 0.99 -4.14 -17.22
C THR A 146 1.36 -4.72 -15.86
N ILE A 147 2.15 -5.80 -15.81
CA ILE A 147 2.66 -6.36 -14.54
C ILE A 147 3.60 -5.39 -13.83
N ARG A 148 4.26 -4.49 -14.57
CA ARG A 148 5.12 -3.45 -14.02
C ARG A 148 4.31 -2.20 -13.65
N SER A 149 3.44 -1.76 -14.55
CA SER A 149 2.73 -0.50 -14.36
C SER A 149 1.63 -0.56 -13.29
N VAL A 150 1.13 -1.76 -12.93
CA VAL A 150 0.09 -1.94 -11.89
C VAL A 150 0.52 -1.48 -10.50
N TYR A 151 1.81 -1.58 -10.16
CA TYR A 151 2.33 -1.12 -8.86
C TYR A 151 2.98 0.26 -8.94
N HIS A 152 2.93 0.95 -10.09
CA HIS A 152 3.47 2.30 -10.17
C HIS A 152 2.54 3.30 -9.46
N VAL A 153 3.10 4.26 -8.73
CA VAL A 153 2.34 5.35 -8.09
C VAL A 153 1.53 6.13 -9.13
N ARG A 154 0.29 6.52 -8.81
CA ARG A 154 -0.56 7.37 -9.65
C ARG A 154 -0.82 8.73 -9.03
N GLU A 155 -0.90 9.74 -9.88
CA GLU A 155 -1.25 11.11 -9.54
C GLU A 155 -2.57 11.17 -8.76
N TYR A 156 -3.58 10.39 -9.16
CA TYR A 156 -4.86 10.31 -8.46
C TYR A 156 -4.72 9.94 -6.97
N ASP A 157 -3.87 8.96 -6.65
CA ASP A 157 -3.65 8.51 -5.27
C ASP A 157 -2.91 9.56 -4.44
N VAL A 158 -1.93 10.23 -5.06
CA VAL A 158 -1.17 11.32 -4.46
C VAL A 158 -2.06 12.53 -4.21
N HIS A 159 -2.92 12.91 -5.16
CA HIS A 159 -3.85 14.04 -5.00
C HIS A 159 -4.83 13.85 -3.85
N LYS A 160 -5.33 12.63 -3.62
CA LYS A 160 -6.13 12.32 -2.41
C LYS A 160 -5.34 12.62 -1.13
N LEU A 161 -4.11 12.12 -1.04
CA LEU A 161 -3.24 12.36 0.12
C LEU A 161 -2.87 13.84 0.28
N MET A 162 -2.76 14.59 -0.82
CA MET A 162 -2.58 16.05 -0.81
C MET A 162 -3.78 16.81 -0.23
N GLN A 163 -4.96 16.18 -0.08
CA GLN A 163 -6.12 16.82 0.58
C GLN A 163 -6.14 16.68 2.11
N VAL A 164 -5.33 15.79 2.68
CA VAL A 164 -5.31 15.55 4.15
C VAL A 164 -4.84 16.80 4.91
N ALA A 165 -5.72 17.44 5.67
CA ALA A 165 -5.39 18.65 6.42
C ALA A 165 -5.00 18.35 7.87
N GLU A 166 -5.57 17.30 8.47
CA GLU A 166 -5.20 16.92 9.84
C GLU A 166 -3.76 16.36 9.89
N PRO A 167 -3.03 16.54 11.00
CA PRO A 167 -1.67 16.03 11.15
C PRO A 167 -1.59 14.50 11.00
N ILE A 168 -0.52 14.02 10.37
CA ILE A 168 -0.17 12.60 10.31
C ILE A 168 1.05 12.36 11.19
N ASP A 169 1.02 11.31 12.00
CA ASP A 169 2.15 10.97 12.88
C ASP A 169 3.21 10.16 12.13
N ILE A 170 2.76 9.17 11.36
CA ILE A 170 3.62 8.24 10.63
C ILE A 170 3.17 8.17 9.17
N PHE A 171 4.12 8.29 8.25
CA PHE A 171 3.86 8.07 6.83
C PHE A 171 4.75 6.97 6.25
N LEU A 172 4.17 6.10 5.42
CA LEU A 172 4.85 5.00 4.75
C LEU A 172 4.93 5.24 3.24
N SER A 173 6.10 5.03 2.65
CA SER A 173 6.27 4.89 1.19
C SER A 173 7.27 3.80 0.89
N HIS A 174 7.10 3.03 -0.19
CA HIS A 174 8.04 1.96 -0.49
C HIS A 174 9.39 2.52 -0.96
N ASP A 175 9.37 3.31 -2.02
CA ASP A 175 10.53 4.07 -2.46
C ASP A 175 10.71 5.35 -1.63
N TRP A 176 11.93 5.87 -1.66
CA TRP A 176 12.31 7.01 -0.82
C TRP A 176 11.81 8.32 -1.41
N PRO A 177 11.43 9.32 -0.60
CA PRO A 177 11.24 10.68 -1.10
C PRO A 177 12.47 11.17 -1.85
N LEU A 178 12.25 11.75 -3.04
CA LEU A 178 13.32 12.37 -3.83
C LEU A 178 14.07 13.41 -2.99
N GLY A 179 15.40 13.36 -3.00
CA GLY A 179 16.26 14.32 -2.28
C GLY A 179 16.43 14.04 -0.78
N ILE A 180 15.84 12.98 -0.22
CA ILE A 180 15.94 12.68 1.22
C ILE A 180 17.39 12.47 1.69
N THR A 181 18.28 12.08 0.77
CA THR A 181 19.71 11.87 1.06
C THR A 181 20.42 13.14 1.48
N ASP A 182 19.93 14.31 1.06
CA ASP A 182 20.52 15.61 1.41
C ASP A 182 20.29 15.96 2.88
N CYS A 183 19.28 15.34 3.50
CA CYS A 183 18.94 15.48 4.92
C CYS A 183 19.65 14.46 5.82
N GLY A 184 20.62 13.70 5.29
CA GLY A 184 21.37 12.68 6.02
C GLY A 184 22.82 12.53 5.54
N ASN A 185 23.51 11.49 6.03
CA ASN A 185 24.91 11.24 5.68
C ASN A 185 25.02 10.45 4.38
N TRP A 186 24.77 11.10 3.24
CA TRP A 186 24.84 10.45 1.93
C TRP A 186 26.25 9.94 1.61
N GLN A 187 27.32 10.57 2.13
CA GLN A 187 28.70 10.09 1.90
C GLN A 187 28.91 8.70 2.52
N GLN A 188 28.34 8.44 3.70
CA GLN A 188 28.36 7.09 4.28
C GLN A 188 27.53 6.10 3.47
N LEU A 189 26.37 6.52 2.96
CA LEU A 189 25.51 5.69 2.13
C LEU A 189 26.23 5.20 0.87
N VAL A 190 26.88 6.10 0.13
CA VAL A 190 27.59 5.73 -1.12
C VAL A 190 28.84 4.90 -0.86
N ARG A 191 29.49 5.01 0.31
CA ARG A 191 30.58 4.09 0.71
C ARG A 191 30.08 2.64 0.82
N PHE A 192 28.87 2.44 1.34
CA PHE A 192 28.27 1.12 1.47
C PHE A 192 27.59 0.65 0.18
N LYS A 193 27.01 1.57 -0.58
CA LYS A 193 26.28 1.29 -1.82
C LYS A 193 26.69 2.27 -2.94
N PRO A 194 27.87 2.09 -3.55
CA PRO A 194 28.42 3.02 -4.54
C PRO A 194 27.53 3.24 -5.76
N GLY A 195 26.73 2.24 -6.13
CA GLY A 195 25.80 2.33 -7.26
C GLY A 195 24.77 3.45 -7.15
N LEU A 196 24.53 4.01 -5.96
CA LEU A 196 23.60 5.13 -5.77
C LEU A 196 24.22 6.51 -6.01
N GLU A 197 25.56 6.61 -6.10
CA GLU A 197 26.25 7.90 -6.13
C GLU A 197 25.81 8.79 -7.30
N LYS A 198 25.68 8.21 -8.50
CA LYS A 198 25.27 8.94 -9.70
C LYS A 198 23.85 9.51 -9.56
N ASP A 199 22.92 8.71 -9.03
CA ASP A 199 21.52 9.11 -8.91
C ASP A 199 21.33 10.16 -7.79
N ILE A 200 22.13 10.08 -6.73
CA ILE A 200 22.16 11.09 -5.66
C ILE A 200 22.70 12.41 -6.21
N GLN A 201 23.85 12.39 -6.89
CA GLN A 201 24.47 13.60 -7.46
C GLN A 201 23.60 14.25 -8.55
N ALA A 202 22.87 13.44 -9.31
CA ALA A 202 21.94 13.93 -10.33
C ALA A 202 20.60 14.42 -9.75
N GLY A 203 20.32 14.18 -8.46
CA GLY A 203 19.04 14.51 -7.83
C GLY A 203 17.88 13.70 -8.39
N THR A 204 18.13 12.45 -8.82
CA THR A 204 17.13 11.55 -9.43
C THR A 204 16.77 10.35 -8.56
N LEU A 205 17.48 10.14 -7.45
CA LEU A 205 17.20 9.02 -6.54
C LEU A 205 15.90 9.26 -5.75
N GLY A 206 14.88 8.46 -6.04
CA GLY A 206 13.65 8.39 -5.27
C GLY A 206 12.41 8.87 -6.02
N ASN A 207 11.38 9.18 -5.24
CA ASN A 207 10.02 9.44 -5.69
C ASN A 207 9.68 10.91 -5.52
N ARG A 208 9.44 11.58 -6.64
CA ARG A 208 9.07 13.00 -6.66
C ARG A 208 7.75 13.26 -5.93
N ALA A 209 6.74 12.42 -6.15
CA ALA A 209 5.44 12.58 -5.52
C ALA A 209 5.50 12.35 -4.00
N ALA A 210 6.34 11.40 -3.55
CA ALA A 210 6.61 11.20 -2.13
C ALA A 210 7.30 12.42 -1.49
N ALA A 211 8.20 13.10 -2.20
CA ALA A 211 8.81 14.35 -1.73
C ALA A 211 7.79 15.50 -1.60
N GLU A 212 6.88 15.63 -2.57
CA GLU A 212 5.77 16.60 -2.51
C GLU A 212 4.85 16.32 -1.31
N LEU A 213 4.55 15.04 -1.04
CA LEU A 213 3.79 14.62 0.13
C LEU A 213 4.53 14.87 1.45
N LEU A 214 5.83 14.62 1.51
CA LEU A 214 6.66 14.87 2.70
C LEU A 214 6.64 16.36 3.08
N GLU A 215 6.82 17.25 2.10
CA GLU A 215 6.78 18.70 2.30
C GLU A 215 5.39 19.18 2.75
N LYS A 216 4.33 18.60 2.17
CA LYS A 216 2.96 18.99 2.49
C LYS A 216 2.48 18.46 3.85
N LEU A 217 2.70 17.17 4.12
CA LEU A 217 2.11 16.48 5.28
C LEU A 217 2.97 16.65 6.54
N LYS A 218 4.29 16.80 6.38
CA LYS A 218 5.25 17.01 7.46
C LYS A 218 5.06 16.05 8.65
N PRO A 219 4.97 14.72 8.43
CA PRO A 219 4.71 13.78 9.51
C PRO A 219 5.88 13.72 10.49
N SER A 220 5.64 13.23 11.70
CA SER A 220 6.70 13.09 12.70
C SER A 220 7.72 12.01 12.30
N TYR A 221 7.23 10.94 11.66
CA TYR A 221 8.02 9.84 11.13
C TYR A 221 7.71 9.56 9.66
N TRP A 222 8.74 9.27 8.87
CA TRP A 222 8.60 8.76 7.51
C TRP A 222 9.42 7.48 7.37
N PHE A 223 8.76 6.39 6.99
CA PHE A 223 9.42 5.09 6.82
C PHE A 223 9.39 4.62 5.36
N SER A 224 10.53 4.12 4.90
CA SER A 224 10.69 3.61 3.53
C SER A 224 11.57 2.36 3.45
N ALA A 225 11.62 1.75 2.26
CA ALA A 225 12.42 0.56 1.99
C ALA A 225 13.01 0.58 0.58
N HIS A 226 12.79 -0.48 -0.21
CA HIS A 226 13.15 -0.64 -1.63
C HIS A 226 14.66 -0.70 -1.94
N LEU A 227 15.46 0.25 -1.45
CA LEU A 227 16.87 0.37 -1.76
C LEU A 227 17.77 -0.62 -0.98
N HIS A 228 17.21 -1.51 -0.16
CA HIS A 228 17.93 -2.57 0.56
C HIS A 228 19.19 -2.05 1.29
N CYS A 229 19.00 -0.97 2.06
CA CYS A 229 20.03 -0.42 2.93
C CYS A 229 19.38 0.40 4.04
N LYS A 230 20.03 0.44 5.21
CA LYS A 230 19.60 1.33 6.29
C LYS A 230 20.09 2.74 6.00
N PHE A 231 19.18 3.70 6.06
CA PHE A 231 19.50 5.12 6.01
C PHE A 231 18.59 5.90 6.94
N SER A 232 19.13 6.93 7.58
CA SER A 232 18.37 7.80 8.47
C SER A 232 18.69 9.24 8.13
N ALA A 233 17.65 10.07 8.10
CA ALA A 233 17.75 11.49 7.81
C ALA A 233 16.82 12.28 8.74
N LEU A 234 17.13 13.55 8.94
CA LEU A 234 16.30 14.47 9.70
C LEU A 234 15.91 15.62 8.78
N VAL A 235 14.64 15.64 8.37
CA VAL A 235 14.09 16.70 7.52
C VAL A 235 13.64 17.84 8.41
N ASP A 236 14.18 19.03 8.16
CA ASP A 236 13.78 20.25 8.84
C ASP A 236 12.82 21.04 7.95
N HIS A 237 11.57 21.20 8.40
CA HIS A 237 10.53 21.93 7.65
C HIS A 237 10.58 23.44 7.84
N GLY A 238 11.66 23.96 8.46
CA GLY A 238 11.95 25.38 8.59
C GLY A 238 10.98 26.11 9.53
N LYS A 239 10.05 26.90 8.95
CA LYS A 239 9.29 27.96 9.65
C LYS A 239 8.45 27.46 10.84
N ASP A 240 8.03 26.20 10.81
CA ASP A 240 7.16 25.62 11.85
C ASP A 240 7.95 24.89 12.96
N GLY A 241 9.29 24.77 12.82
CA GLY A 241 10.15 23.99 13.71
C GLY A 241 9.86 22.47 13.70
N ARG A 242 8.89 22.01 12.91
CA ARG A 242 8.54 20.61 12.74
C ARG A 242 9.66 19.87 12.04
N LYS A 243 9.96 18.67 12.51
CA LYS A 243 10.97 17.80 11.93
C LYS A 243 10.39 16.44 11.64
N THR A 244 10.76 15.87 10.50
CA THR A 244 10.43 14.48 10.16
C THR A 244 11.66 13.61 10.36
N LYS A 245 11.52 12.57 11.18
CA LYS A 245 12.53 11.53 11.34
C LYS A 245 12.33 10.50 10.22
N PHE A 246 13.22 10.52 9.24
CA PHE A 246 13.21 9.55 8.16
C PHE A 246 14.03 8.31 8.53
N LEU A 247 13.48 7.13 8.27
CA LEU A 247 14.20 5.86 8.39
C LEU A 247 13.85 4.95 7.21
N ALA A 248 14.88 4.52 6.50
CA ALA A 248 14.80 3.44 5.54
C ALA A 248 15.50 2.19 6.08
N LEU A 249 14.95 1.01 5.77
CA LEU A 249 15.46 -0.27 6.23
C LEU A 249 15.74 -1.23 5.07
N ASP A 250 16.56 -2.24 5.39
CA ASP A 250 16.93 -3.31 4.45
C ASP A 250 15.84 -4.40 4.40
N LYS A 251 16.05 -5.43 3.60
CA LYS A 251 15.20 -6.62 3.56
C LYS A 251 15.61 -7.69 4.56
N CYS A 252 14.68 -8.58 4.92
CA CYS A 252 14.89 -9.68 5.87
C CYS A 252 15.94 -10.70 5.39
N LEU A 253 17.22 -10.43 5.64
CA LEU A 253 18.35 -11.31 5.34
C LEU A 253 19.36 -11.32 6.49
N PRO A 254 20.18 -12.38 6.62
CA PRO A 254 21.21 -12.46 7.64
C PRO A 254 22.13 -11.23 7.65
N GLN A 255 22.41 -10.71 8.85
CA GLN A 255 23.30 -9.56 9.09
C GLN A 255 22.83 -8.24 8.44
N ARG A 256 21.58 -8.17 7.96
CA ARG A 256 20.98 -6.94 7.45
C ARG A 256 20.19 -6.20 8.52
N ARG A 257 20.05 -4.89 8.34
CA ARG A 257 19.31 -4.01 9.25
C ARG A 257 17.89 -3.81 8.72
N PHE A 258 17.08 -4.85 8.80
CA PHE A 258 15.74 -4.91 8.20
C PHE A 258 14.61 -4.53 9.16
N LEU A 259 14.87 -4.61 10.46
CA LEU A 259 13.88 -4.35 11.53
C LEU A 259 14.43 -3.31 12.50
N GLN A 260 13.60 -2.36 12.93
CA GLN A 260 13.92 -1.44 14.02
C GLN A 260 12.69 -1.20 14.89
N ILE A 261 12.86 -1.27 16.22
CA ILE A 261 11.82 -0.94 17.19
C ILE A 261 11.96 0.53 17.57
N LEU A 262 10.85 1.25 17.58
CA LEU A 262 10.73 2.65 17.93
C LEU A 262 9.69 2.80 19.04
N GLU A 263 9.98 3.69 19.98
CA GLU A 263 9.00 4.14 20.97
C GLU A 263 8.38 5.44 20.48
N ILE A 264 7.05 5.44 20.36
CA ILE A 264 6.26 6.58 19.91
C ILE A 264 5.30 6.94 21.04
N GLU A 265 5.27 8.25 21.33
CA GLU A 265 4.35 8.82 22.31
C GLU A 265 2.91 8.57 21.85
N SER A 266 2.12 7.97 22.72
CA SER A 266 0.74 7.60 22.45
C SER A 266 -0.04 7.64 23.75
N GLU A 267 -1.35 7.86 23.66
CA GLU A 267 -2.25 7.68 24.80
C GLU A 267 -2.37 6.20 25.17
N CYS A 268 -2.83 5.92 26.39
CA CYS A 268 -3.19 4.57 26.80
C CYS A 268 -4.50 4.18 26.12
N GLY A 269 -4.57 3.00 25.53
CA GLY A 269 -5.83 2.48 25.01
C GLY A 269 -5.68 1.15 24.33
N PRO A 270 -6.79 0.47 23.98
CA PRO A 270 -6.69 -0.68 23.09
C PRO A 270 -6.11 -0.19 21.76
N PHE A 271 -4.97 -0.77 21.38
CA PHE A 271 -4.29 -0.45 20.14
C PHE A 271 -4.96 -1.22 19.00
N GLU A 272 -6.02 -0.61 18.45
CA GLU A 272 -6.84 -1.17 17.37
C GLU A 272 -6.79 -0.26 16.13
N ILE A 273 -6.93 -0.88 14.96
CA ILE A 273 -7.04 -0.16 13.69
C ILE A 273 -8.45 0.40 13.55
N HIS A 274 -8.56 1.69 13.27
CA HIS A 274 -9.81 2.38 12.96
C HIS A 274 -9.71 3.13 11.64
N TYR A 275 -10.84 3.26 10.95
CA TYR A 275 -10.96 4.17 9.82
C TYR A 275 -10.74 5.62 10.24
N ASP A 276 -10.09 6.37 9.36
CA ASP A 276 -9.89 7.80 9.53
C ASP A 276 -11.02 8.60 8.87
N GLU A 277 -11.76 9.40 9.66
CA GLU A 277 -12.93 10.17 9.19
C GLU A 277 -12.59 11.07 7.98
N GLU A 278 -11.46 11.78 8.03
CA GLU A 278 -11.04 12.69 6.96
C GLU A 278 -10.69 11.92 5.68
N TRP A 279 -9.94 10.82 5.80
CA TRP A 279 -9.59 9.98 4.66
C TRP A 279 -10.80 9.37 3.96
N LEU A 280 -11.79 8.92 4.72
CA LEU A 280 -13.03 8.38 4.17
C LEU A 280 -13.81 9.47 3.41
N ALA A 281 -13.84 10.70 3.93
CA ALA A 281 -14.45 11.84 3.26
C ALA A 281 -13.74 12.20 1.95
N ILE A 282 -12.40 12.23 1.96
CA ILE A 282 -11.58 12.44 0.75
C ILE A 282 -11.84 11.32 -0.26
N THR A 283 -11.84 10.07 0.17
CA THR A 283 -12.09 8.89 -0.68
C THR A 283 -13.47 8.99 -1.36
N ARG A 284 -14.51 9.35 -0.60
CA ARG A 284 -15.86 9.57 -1.15
C ARG A 284 -15.88 10.68 -2.20
N LYS A 285 -15.23 11.80 -1.93
CA LYS A 285 -15.20 12.95 -2.84
C LYS A 285 -14.49 12.62 -4.17
N PHE A 286 -13.42 11.84 -4.12
CA PHE A 286 -12.61 11.52 -5.30
C PHE A 286 -13.16 10.37 -6.14
N ASN A 287 -14.10 9.58 -5.61
CA ASN A 287 -14.59 8.38 -6.28
C ASN A 287 -15.19 8.65 -7.68
N SER A 288 -15.81 9.82 -7.90
CA SER A 288 -16.40 10.19 -9.19
C SER A 288 -15.37 10.40 -10.31
N ILE A 289 -14.11 10.68 -9.96
CA ILE A 289 -13.02 10.92 -10.91
C ILE A 289 -11.97 9.80 -10.89
N PHE A 290 -12.29 8.64 -10.31
CA PHE A 290 -11.38 7.49 -10.24
C PHE A 290 -10.95 7.06 -11.66
N PRO A 291 -9.68 7.27 -12.05
CA PRO A 291 -9.23 6.98 -13.42
C PRO A 291 -8.97 5.48 -13.60
N LEU A 292 -9.88 4.76 -14.24
CA LEU A 292 -9.74 3.32 -14.53
C LEU A 292 -9.28 3.00 -15.96
N THR A 293 -8.87 4.03 -16.70
CA THR A 293 -8.37 3.90 -18.07
C THR A 293 -6.93 4.41 -18.15
N ASN A 294 -6.29 4.27 -19.31
CA ASN A 294 -4.95 4.83 -19.53
C ASN A 294 -4.93 6.37 -19.59
N LYS A 295 -6.09 7.03 -19.55
CA LYS A 295 -6.23 8.49 -19.56
C LYS A 295 -6.02 9.06 -18.16
N ASN A 296 -5.62 10.33 -18.14
CA ASN A 296 -5.41 11.06 -16.90
C ASN A 296 -6.75 11.32 -16.18
N ALA A 297 -6.69 11.45 -14.86
CA ALA A 297 -7.82 11.93 -14.07
C ALA A 297 -8.13 13.40 -14.42
N ASN A 298 -9.41 13.76 -14.37
CA ASN A 298 -9.85 15.14 -14.57
C ASN A 298 -10.04 15.82 -13.21
N PHE A 299 -9.14 16.74 -12.85
CA PHE A 299 -9.17 17.47 -11.58
C PHE A 299 -9.84 18.86 -11.68
N ARG A 300 -10.37 19.26 -12.85
CA ARG A 300 -10.83 20.63 -13.11
C ARG A 300 -11.96 21.11 -12.18
N ASP A 301 -12.78 20.18 -11.69
CA ASP A 301 -13.94 20.47 -10.84
C ASP A 301 -13.74 20.02 -9.38
N THR A 302 -12.53 19.58 -9.03
CA THR A 302 -12.22 18.91 -7.76
C THR A 302 -11.41 19.84 -6.85
N ILE A 303 -11.95 21.02 -6.54
CA ILE A 303 -11.48 21.81 -5.38
C ILE A 303 -12.35 21.35 -4.21
N PRO A 304 -11.87 20.48 -3.31
CA PRO A 304 -12.81 19.76 -2.47
C PRO A 304 -13.03 20.53 -1.16
N ASP A 305 -14.13 21.28 -1.13
CA ASP A 305 -14.88 21.35 0.12
C ASP A 305 -15.38 19.93 0.44
N ILE A 306 -14.78 19.31 1.47
CA ILE A 306 -15.14 17.97 1.94
C ILE A 306 -16.15 18.00 3.09
N ARG A 307 -16.66 19.17 3.51
CA ARG A 307 -17.52 19.32 4.71
C ARG A 307 -18.72 18.37 4.67
N ASP A 308 -19.50 18.40 3.58
CA ASP A 308 -20.69 17.53 3.43
C ASP A 308 -20.32 16.04 3.45
N CYS A 309 -19.21 15.67 2.80
CA CYS A 309 -18.71 14.30 2.80
C CYS A 309 -18.28 13.86 4.21
N ARG A 310 -17.65 14.77 4.95
CA ARG A 310 -17.14 14.53 6.30
C ARG A 310 -18.26 14.41 7.32
N GLU A 311 -19.30 15.24 7.24
CA GLU A 311 -20.49 15.13 8.08
C GLU A 311 -21.22 13.81 7.86
N LEU A 312 -21.40 13.40 6.60
CA LEU A 312 -21.99 12.11 6.26
C LEU A 312 -21.15 10.96 6.83
N VAL A 313 -19.83 10.96 6.59
CA VAL A 313 -18.92 9.92 7.09
C VAL A 313 -18.95 9.86 8.61
N ARG A 314 -18.93 10.99 9.31
CA ARG A 314 -19.02 11.04 10.77
C ARG A 314 -20.28 10.35 11.27
N SER A 315 -21.44 10.70 10.72
CA SER A 315 -22.71 10.08 11.10
C SER A 315 -22.72 8.55 10.86
N LYS A 316 -22.13 8.08 9.75
CA LYS A 316 -22.00 6.64 9.48
C LYS A 316 -21.06 5.94 10.47
N LEU A 317 -19.93 6.56 10.81
CA LEU A 317 -18.97 6.01 11.77
C LEU A 317 -19.51 6.01 13.21
N GLU A 318 -20.31 7.01 13.59
CA GLU A 318 -21.01 7.05 14.89
C GLU A 318 -22.06 5.94 15.00
N ALA A 319 -22.80 5.66 13.91
CA ALA A 319 -23.83 4.62 13.90
C ALA A 319 -23.28 3.19 13.86
N ARG A 320 -22.21 2.94 13.09
CA ARG A 320 -21.65 1.60 12.82
C ARG A 320 -20.37 1.29 13.61
N GLY A 321 -19.68 2.31 14.10
CA GLY A 321 -18.34 2.21 14.68
C GLY A 321 -17.22 2.27 13.64
N ALA A 322 -16.03 2.72 14.06
CA ALA A 322 -14.91 3.01 13.15
C ALA A 322 -14.02 1.81 12.78
N LYS A 323 -14.28 0.61 13.30
CA LYS A 323 -13.46 -0.59 13.00
C LYS A 323 -13.55 -0.97 11.52
N PRO A 324 -12.48 -1.44 10.87
CA PRO A 324 -12.60 -2.03 9.54
C PRO A 324 -13.58 -3.20 9.49
N PHE A 325 -14.09 -3.53 8.29
CA PHE A 325 -14.87 -4.75 8.10
C PHE A 325 -13.99 -5.98 8.30
N GLU A 326 -14.58 -7.08 8.79
CA GLU A 326 -13.84 -8.30 9.12
C GLU A 326 -13.19 -8.97 7.89
N PHE A 327 -12.08 -9.67 8.13
CA PHE A 327 -11.40 -10.44 7.09
C PHE A 327 -12.33 -11.45 6.39
N ALA A 328 -12.28 -11.48 5.06
CA ALA A 328 -12.99 -12.45 4.24
C ALA A 328 -12.05 -13.07 3.19
N ARG A 329 -12.04 -14.41 3.12
CA ARG A 329 -11.32 -15.16 2.08
C ARG A 329 -12.10 -15.08 0.77
N THR A 330 -11.45 -14.62 -0.31
CA THR A 330 -12.05 -14.47 -1.64
C THR A 330 -11.66 -15.58 -2.62
N VAL A 331 -10.56 -16.29 -2.36
CA VAL A 331 -10.08 -17.43 -3.15
C VAL A 331 -9.56 -18.56 -2.26
N PRO A 332 -9.47 -19.82 -2.77
CA PRO A 332 -8.77 -20.89 -2.06
C PRO A 332 -7.30 -20.55 -1.81
N ALA A 333 -6.78 -20.92 -0.63
CA ALA A 333 -5.37 -20.81 -0.32
C ALA A 333 -4.56 -21.90 -1.02
N TYR A 334 -3.24 -21.69 -1.12
CA TYR A 334 -2.29 -22.73 -1.52
C TYR A 334 -2.42 -23.97 -0.63
N ASP A 335 -2.35 -25.15 -1.24
CA ASP A 335 -2.27 -26.42 -0.53
C ASP A 335 -1.08 -27.21 -1.10
N PRO A 336 0.00 -27.42 -0.33
CA PRO A 336 1.18 -28.15 -0.81
C PRO A 336 0.89 -29.62 -1.14
N ASN A 337 -0.20 -30.19 -0.65
CA ASN A 337 -0.59 -31.58 -0.90
C ASN A 337 -1.44 -31.75 -2.17
N GLN A 338 -1.95 -30.66 -2.74
CA GLN A 338 -2.75 -30.68 -3.96
C GLN A 338 -1.98 -30.04 -5.10
N SER A 339 -1.56 -30.84 -6.08
CA SER A 339 -1.08 -30.32 -7.36
C SER A 339 -2.27 -29.74 -8.12
N GLN A 340 -2.46 -28.43 -8.05
CA GLN A 340 -3.53 -27.76 -8.79
C GLN A 340 -3.35 -28.01 -10.29
N SER A 341 -4.36 -28.65 -10.92
CA SER A 341 -4.36 -28.82 -12.35
C SER A 341 -4.42 -27.44 -13.03
N LYS A 342 -3.60 -27.21 -14.05
CA LYS A 342 -3.47 -25.91 -14.75
C LYS A 342 -4.75 -25.48 -15.50
N GLY A 343 -5.90 -26.14 -15.29
CA GLY A 343 -7.02 -26.16 -16.23
C GLY A 343 -8.42 -25.76 -15.73
N SER A 344 -8.65 -25.50 -14.44
CA SER A 344 -10.03 -25.31 -13.92
C SER A 344 -10.42 -23.90 -13.49
N TYR A 345 -9.52 -22.91 -13.56
CA TYR A 345 -9.85 -21.54 -13.15
C TYR A 345 -10.29 -20.69 -14.34
N GLN A 346 -11.51 -20.14 -14.26
CA GLN A 346 -12.04 -19.23 -15.28
C GLN A 346 -11.08 -18.06 -15.48
N ARG A 347 -10.68 -17.89 -16.74
CA ARG A 347 -9.65 -16.93 -17.16
C ARG A 347 -10.18 -15.50 -16.98
N GLY A 348 -9.61 -14.73 -16.06
CA GLY A 348 -9.80 -13.27 -16.00
C GLY A 348 -10.71 -12.73 -14.89
N GLU A 349 -11.35 -13.56 -14.06
CA GLU A 349 -12.22 -13.03 -12.99
C GLU A 349 -11.42 -12.72 -11.72
N CYS A 350 -11.24 -11.43 -11.40
CA CYS A 350 -10.87 -10.99 -10.06
C CYS A 350 -12.13 -11.01 -9.19
N PRO A 351 -12.17 -11.81 -8.10
CA PRO A 351 -13.34 -11.82 -7.24
C PRO A 351 -13.53 -10.46 -6.59
N ARG A 352 -14.78 -10.05 -6.37
CA ARG A 352 -15.07 -8.90 -5.52
C ARG A 352 -14.78 -9.27 -4.07
N ASN A 353 -14.15 -8.36 -3.34
CA ASN A 353 -13.87 -8.56 -1.93
C ASN A 353 -15.05 -8.06 -1.08
N PRO A 354 -15.66 -8.90 -0.22
CA PRO A 354 -16.76 -8.48 0.64
C PRO A 354 -16.43 -7.29 1.56
N GLN A 355 -15.15 -7.16 1.96
CA GLN A 355 -14.69 -6.00 2.74
C GLN A 355 -14.80 -4.71 1.94
N THR A 356 -14.35 -4.74 0.68
CA THR A 356 -14.40 -3.61 -0.24
C THR A 356 -15.84 -3.25 -0.62
N GLU A 357 -16.70 -4.25 -0.85
CA GLU A 357 -18.13 -4.03 -1.09
C GLU A 357 -18.80 -3.35 0.11
N SER A 358 -18.55 -3.84 1.32
CA SER A 358 -19.10 -3.26 2.55
C SER A 358 -18.56 -1.85 2.82
N PHE A 359 -17.27 -1.60 2.53
CA PHE A 359 -16.65 -0.29 2.61
C PHE A 359 -17.30 0.72 1.66
N LEU A 360 -17.52 0.34 0.41
CA LEU A 360 -18.19 1.20 -0.56
C LEU A 360 -19.66 1.42 -0.23
N GLN A 361 -20.35 0.40 0.31
CA GLN A 361 -21.71 0.55 0.80
C GLN A 361 -21.81 1.52 1.98
N LEU A 362 -20.88 1.44 2.95
CA LEU A 362 -20.78 2.38 4.07
C LEU A 362 -20.66 3.83 3.58
N LEU A 363 -19.88 4.03 2.52
CA LEU A 363 -19.66 5.33 1.91
C LEU A 363 -20.69 5.71 0.85
N GLU A 364 -21.72 4.89 0.58
CA GLU A 364 -22.72 5.10 -0.49
C GLU A 364 -22.08 5.35 -1.86
N LEU A 365 -21.15 4.48 -2.25
CA LEU A 365 -20.38 4.53 -3.50
C LEU A 365 -20.62 3.29 -4.37
N PRO A 366 -20.56 3.44 -5.71
CA PRO A 366 -20.60 2.29 -6.61
C PRO A 366 -19.30 1.48 -6.57
N TYR A 367 -19.39 0.19 -6.86
CA TYR A 367 -18.23 -0.68 -7.07
C TYR A 367 -17.62 -0.48 -8.46
N LEU A 368 -16.47 0.18 -8.53
CA LEU A 368 -15.82 0.54 -9.80
C LEU A 368 -14.65 -0.37 -10.21
N LEU A 369 -14.14 -1.24 -9.33
CA LEU A 369 -12.89 -1.99 -9.59
C LEU A 369 -12.99 -3.00 -10.74
N ASP A 370 -14.22 -3.36 -11.14
CA ASP A 370 -14.51 -4.21 -12.31
C ASP A 370 -14.43 -3.46 -13.65
N GLN A 371 -14.55 -2.12 -13.63
CA GLN A 371 -14.65 -1.28 -14.82
C GLN A 371 -13.26 -1.12 -15.47
N GLY A 372 -12.80 -2.18 -16.11
CA GLY A 372 -11.63 -2.25 -16.99
C GLY A 372 -11.78 -3.33 -18.06
N THR A 373 -12.76 -4.23 -17.91
CA THR A 373 -13.11 -5.29 -18.86
C THR A 373 -14.12 -4.84 -19.92
N ALA A 374 -14.84 -3.74 -19.71
CA ALA A 374 -15.99 -3.34 -20.54
C ALA A 374 -15.65 -2.63 -21.85
N LEU A 375 -14.40 -2.20 -22.08
CA LEU A 375 -14.02 -1.44 -23.29
C LEU A 375 -13.50 -2.29 -24.46
N THR A 376 -13.47 -3.62 -24.33
CA THR A 376 -13.02 -4.53 -25.41
C THR A 376 -14.14 -5.40 -26.00
N ALA A 377 -15.37 -5.34 -25.47
CA ALA A 377 -16.46 -6.24 -25.88
C ALA A 377 -17.59 -5.59 -26.69
N THR A 378 -17.58 -4.27 -26.95
CA THR A 378 -18.61 -3.60 -27.76
C THR A 378 -17.99 -2.72 -28.84
N ALA A 379 -17.37 -3.36 -29.83
CA ALA A 379 -17.07 -2.79 -31.14
C ALA A 379 -17.26 -3.85 -32.23
N ALA A 380 -18.40 -4.52 -32.21
CA ALA A 380 -18.89 -5.36 -33.30
C ALA A 380 -20.41 -5.51 -33.14
N CYS A 381 -21.16 -4.47 -33.49
CA CYS A 381 -22.55 -4.61 -33.85
C CYS A 381 -22.76 -3.85 -35.16
N ASP A 382 -23.13 -4.64 -36.16
CA ASP A 382 -23.31 -4.28 -37.55
C ASP A 382 -24.30 -3.11 -37.72
N MET A 383 -23.91 -2.13 -38.53
CA MET A 383 -24.83 -1.18 -39.14
C MET A 383 -25.32 -1.79 -40.46
N PRO A 384 -26.64 -1.99 -40.66
CA PRO A 384 -27.15 -2.42 -41.95
C PRO A 384 -27.07 -1.26 -42.95
N SER A 385 -26.51 -1.56 -44.12
CA SER A 385 -26.42 -0.66 -45.27
C SER A 385 -27.81 -0.31 -45.80
N LEU A 386 -28.14 0.97 -45.76
CA LEU A 386 -29.27 1.55 -46.49
C LEU A 386 -28.88 1.66 -47.97
N SER A 387 -29.50 0.82 -48.80
CA SER A 387 -29.51 0.97 -50.26
C SER A 387 -30.52 2.04 -50.66
N ILE A 388 -30.02 3.12 -51.26
CA ILE A 388 -30.82 4.16 -51.91
C ILE A 388 -30.99 3.74 -53.38
N LYS A 389 -32.24 3.78 -53.87
CA LYS A 389 -32.59 3.60 -55.29
C LYS A 389 -32.16 4.81 -56.12
#